data_AF-A0A8B3NF18-F1
#
_entry.id   AF-A0A8B3NF18-F1
#
_cell.length_a   1.000
_cell.length_b   1.000
_cell.length_c   1.000
_cell.angle_alpha   90.00
_cell.angle_beta   90.00
_cell.angle_gamma   90.00
#
_symmetry.space_group_name_H-M   'P 1'
#
loop_
_entity.id
_entity.type
_entity.pdbx_description
1 polymer ?
#
loop_
_entity_poly.entity_id
_entity_poly.type
_entity_poly.pdbx_seq_one_letter_code
_entity_poly.pdbx_strand_id
1 'polypeptide(L)'
;VPGNLELMEFEHQTPRHMLNSRGQPEELFFRRVARAVAEVDDDFDVVVIDCPPQLGFLTMGALNAATGMIVTVHPQMVDVASMSQFLLMTSDLISVIEEAGGKLDYDFMKFLVTRHDPRDVPEQEIVGLLRDLFAEDVLGATAWKSTAIANAGLTKQSLYELSRGSVGRSVYDRAMESISGVNDEVIGLIRRVWGRT
;
A
#
# COMPACT_ATOMS: atom_id res chain seq x y z
N VAL A 1 -5.97 13.30 -0.74
CA VAL A 1 -6.71 13.24 -2.02
C VAL A 1 -6.84 11.76 -2.38
N PRO A 2 -8.05 11.15 -2.43
CA PRO A 2 -8.17 9.76 -2.83
C PRO A 2 -7.72 9.59 -4.29
N GLY A 3 -7.24 8.40 -4.66
CA GLY A 3 -6.83 8.12 -6.03
C GLY A 3 -7.96 8.44 -7.02
N ASN A 4 -7.77 9.44 -7.87
CA ASN A 4 -8.75 9.87 -8.87
C ASN A 4 -8.37 9.29 -10.25
N LEU A 5 -9.33 9.18 -11.17
CA LEU A 5 -9.07 8.86 -12.58
C LEU A 5 -8.02 9.80 -13.20
N GLU A 6 -7.91 11.03 -12.71
CA GLU A 6 -6.87 11.98 -13.14
C GLU A 6 -5.44 11.45 -12.91
N LEU A 7 -5.21 10.56 -11.93
CA LEU A 7 -3.91 9.91 -11.76
C LEU A 7 -3.59 8.95 -12.92
N MET A 8 -4.60 8.41 -13.64
CA MET A 8 -4.35 7.65 -14.87
C MET A 8 -3.86 8.54 -16.01
N GLU A 9 -4.12 9.86 -15.97
CA GLU A 9 -3.52 10.76 -16.96
C GLU A 9 -1.99 10.78 -16.82
N PHE A 10 -1.45 10.54 -15.63
CA PHE A 10 -0.01 10.43 -15.42
C PHE A 10 0.61 9.32 -16.28
N GLU A 11 -0.07 8.18 -16.40
CA GLU A 11 0.36 7.05 -17.25
C GLU A 11 0.40 7.43 -18.74
N HIS A 12 -0.50 8.31 -19.20
CA HIS A 12 -0.57 8.75 -20.59
C HIS A 12 0.36 9.94 -20.91
N GLN A 13 0.50 10.88 -19.98
CA GLN A 13 1.28 12.09 -20.17
C GLN A 13 2.79 11.83 -20.04
N THR A 14 3.19 10.87 -19.20
CA THR A 14 4.60 10.57 -18.95
C THR A 14 5.35 10.12 -20.21
N PRO A 15 4.85 9.17 -21.03
CA PRO A 15 5.49 8.83 -22.32
C PRO A 15 5.63 10.02 -23.27
N ARG A 16 4.61 10.89 -23.33
CA ARG A 16 4.64 12.08 -24.20
C ARG A 16 5.68 13.08 -23.75
N HIS A 17 5.83 13.26 -22.43
CA HIS A 17 6.87 14.08 -21.85
C HIS A 17 8.26 13.54 -22.21
N MET A 18 8.48 12.23 -22.02
CA MET A 18 9.75 11.58 -22.36
C MET A 18 10.13 11.69 -23.85
N LEU A 19 9.15 11.63 -24.77
CA LEU A 19 9.42 11.78 -26.20
C LEU A 19 9.86 13.20 -26.60
N ASN A 20 9.35 14.21 -25.89
CA ASN A 20 9.68 15.62 -26.13
C ASN A 20 10.99 16.03 -25.41
N SER A 21 11.27 15.40 -24.28
CA SER A 21 12.46 15.55 -23.46
C SER A 21 13.61 14.68 -23.93
N ARG A 22 14.22 15.02 -25.08
CA ARG A 22 15.39 14.28 -25.58
C ARG A 22 16.65 14.58 -24.74
N GLY A 23 16.92 13.73 -23.76
CA GLY A 23 18.28 13.49 -23.26
C GLY A 23 18.74 14.26 -22.01
N GLN A 24 17.83 14.68 -21.12
CA GLN A 24 18.23 15.14 -19.79
C GLN A 24 18.16 13.97 -18.77
N PRO A 25 19.30 13.55 -18.17
CA PRO A 25 19.33 12.52 -17.13
C PRO A 25 18.54 12.91 -15.86
N GLU A 26 18.27 14.20 -15.65
CA GLU A 26 17.49 14.70 -14.51
C GLU A 26 15.96 14.49 -14.67
N GLU A 27 15.48 14.12 -15.86
CA GLU A 27 14.06 13.86 -16.17
C GLU A 27 13.68 12.38 -16.15
N LEU A 28 14.37 11.58 -15.33
CA LEU A 28 13.96 10.20 -15.08
C LEU A 28 12.55 10.22 -14.47
N PHE A 29 11.57 9.68 -15.20
CA PHE A 29 10.14 9.81 -14.91
C PHE A 29 9.78 9.39 -13.47
N PHE A 30 10.53 8.45 -12.90
CA PHE A 30 10.32 7.93 -11.56
C PHE A 30 10.61 8.96 -10.45
N ARG A 31 11.37 10.04 -10.75
CA ARG A 31 11.60 11.15 -9.81
C ARG A 31 10.47 12.17 -9.76
N ARG A 32 9.52 12.14 -10.71
CA ARG A 32 8.42 13.12 -10.77
C ARG A 32 7.51 13.05 -9.56
N VAL A 33 7.18 11.85 -9.11
CA VAL A 33 6.36 11.64 -7.91
C VAL A 33 7.11 12.12 -6.67
N ALA A 34 8.39 11.75 -6.52
CA ALA A 34 9.23 12.20 -5.42
C ALA A 34 9.32 13.74 -5.35
N ARG A 35 9.45 14.41 -6.50
CA ARG A 35 9.47 15.87 -6.56
C ARG A 35 8.13 16.49 -6.13
N ALA A 36 7.00 15.93 -6.58
CA ALA A 36 5.68 16.42 -6.20
C ALA A 36 5.42 16.24 -4.68
N VAL A 37 5.90 15.13 -4.10
CA VAL A 37 5.84 14.91 -2.65
C VAL A 37 6.72 15.90 -1.90
N ALA A 38 7.93 16.19 -2.41
CA ALA A 38 8.85 17.14 -1.79
C ALA A 38 8.31 18.59 -1.73
N GLU A 39 7.38 18.96 -2.61
CA GLU A 39 6.74 20.29 -2.59
C GLU A 39 5.81 20.49 -1.37
N VAL A 40 5.39 19.41 -0.71
CA VAL A 40 4.48 19.43 0.44
C VAL A 40 5.09 18.80 1.70
N ASP A 41 6.40 18.57 1.71
CA ASP A 41 7.11 17.89 2.80
C ASP A 41 6.97 18.63 4.14
N ASP A 42 6.98 19.97 4.11
CA ASP A 42 6.82 20.82 5.30
C ASP A 42 5.38 20.86 5.85
N ASP A 43 4.39 20.40 5.06
CA ASP A 43 2.96 20.51 5.40
C ASP A 43 2.36 19.20 5.97
N PHE A 44 3.02 18.04 5.79
CA PHE A 44 2.46 16.73 6.14
C PHE A 44 3.47 15.80 6.84
N ASP A 45 3.04 15.18 7.93
CA ASP A 45 3.85 14.17 8.63
C ASP A 45 3.91 12.81 7.91
N VAL A 46 2.86 12.47 7.15
CA VAL A 46 2.73 11.19 6.46
C VAL A 46 2.02 11.41 5.12
N VAL A 47 2.62 10.90 4.05
CA VAL A 47 2.00 10.87 2.72
C VAL A 47 1.69 9.42 2.36
N VAL A 48 0.42 9.12 2.12
CA VAL A 48 -0.03 7.78 1.67
C VAL A 48 -0.24 7.84 0.16
N ILE A 49 0.46 6.98 -0.57
CA ILE A 49 0.32 6.83 -2.02
C ILE A 49 -0.42 5.53 -2.30
N ASP A 50 -1.62 5.64 -2.88
CA ASP A 50 -2.41 4.48 -3.32
C ASP A 50 -2.22 4.29 -4.83
N CYS A 51 -1.56 3.18 -5.20
CA CYS A 51 -1.23 2.89 -6.58
C CYS A 51 -2.15 1.82 -7.16
N PRO A 52 -2.50 1.91 -8.46
CA PRO A 52 -3.17 0.80 -9.13
C PRO A 52 -2.27 -0.45 -9.12
N PRO A 53 -2.84 -1.66 -9.21
CA PRO A 53 -2.08 -2.92 -9.14
C PRO A 53 -1.15 -3.16 -10.35
N GLN A 54 -1.06 -2.20 -11.27
CA GLN A 54 -0.28 -2.30 -12.51
C GLN A 54 1.08 -1.66 -12.28
N LEU A 55 2.15 -2.29 -12.78
CA LEU A 55 3.52 -1.73 -12.75
C LEU A 55 3.70 -0.66 -13.85
N GLY A 56 2.87 0.38 -13.80
CA GLY A 56 2.93 1.55 -14.68
C GLY A 56 3.91 2.61 -14.19
N PHE A 57 3.92 3.76 -14.87
CA PHE A 57 4.75 4.91 -14.52
C PHE A 57 4.45 5.46 -13.12
N LEU A 58 3.18 5.48 -12.69
CA LEU A 58 2.80 5.96 -11.38
C LEU A 58 3.33 5.03 -10.28
N THR A 59 3.15 3.72 -10.46
CA THR A 59 3.62 2.71 -9.50
C THR A 59 5.14 2.74 -9.40
N MET A 60 5.87 2.84 -10.52
CA MET A 60 7.33 2.98 -10.49
C MET A 60 7.79 4.29 -9.81
N GLY A 61 7.10 5.40 -10.08
CA GLY A 61 7.40 6.68 -9.42
C GLY A 61 7.10 6.65 -7.92
N ALA A 62 6.01 5.98 -7.53
CA ALA A 62 5.63 5.79 -6.13
C ALA A 62 6.63 4.89 -5.39
N LEU A 63 7.04 3.77 -6.00
CA LEU A 63 8.09 2.89 -5.47
C LEU A 63 9.38 3.68 -5.21
N ASN A 64 9.82 4.50 -6.17
CA ASN A 64 11.01 5.34 -6.00
C ASN A 64 10.85 6.47 -4.97
N ALA A 65 9.63 6.98 -4.76
CA ALA A 65 9.37 8.07 -3.82
C ALA A 65 9.08 7.59 -2.39
N ALA A 66 8.64 6.34 -2.23
CA ALA A 66 8.19 5.81 -0.95
C ALA A 66 9.38 5.43 -0.05
N THR A 67 9.26 5.79 1.22
CA THR A 67 10.20 5.41 2.29
C THR A 67 9.80 4.12 3.00
N GLY A 68 8.55 3.70 2.84
CA GLY A 68 8.05 2.44 3.39
C GLY A 68 6.92 1.89 2.54
N MET A 69 6.74 0.56 2.59
CA MET A 69 5.75 -0.14 1.78
C MET A 69 4.88 -1.06 2.63
N ILE A 70 3.57 -1.02 2.39
CA ILE A 70 2.61 -1.99 2.94
C ILE A 70 1.95 -2.72 1.78
N VAL A 71 2.17 -4.02 1.69
CA VAL A 71 1.58 -4.90 0.68
C VAL A 71 0.37 -5.59 1.28
N THR A 72 -0.83 -5.30 0.76
CA THR A 72 -2.05 -5.97 1.22
C THR A 72 -2.23 -7.31 0.53
N VAL A 73 -2.49 -8.36 1.30
CA VAL A 73 -2.70 -9.73 0.79
C VAL A 73 -4.00 -10.31 1.34
N HIS A 74 -4.76 -11.01 0.51
CA HIS A 74 -5.87 -11.81 1.00
C HIS A 74 -5.38 -13.20 1.38
N PRO A 75 -5.97 -13.86 2.38
CA PRO A 75 -5.57 -15.22 2.79
C PRO A 75 -6.11 -16.27 1.80
N GLN A 76 -5.73 -16.18 0.52
CA GLN A 76 -6.02 -17.17 -0.52
C GLN A 76 -4.74 -17.56 -1.26
N MET A 77 -4.58 -18.84 -1.61
CA MET A 77 -3.36 -19.31 -2.27
C MET A 77 -3.05 -18.61 -3.60
N VAL A 78 -4.08 -18.17 -4.33
CA VAL A 78 -3.93 -17.41 -5.57
C VAL A 78 -3.34 -16.02 -5.34
N ASP A 79 -3.69 -15.36 -4.24
CA ASP A 79 -3.12 -14.08 -3.83
C ASP A 79 -1.67 -14.24 -3.38
N VAL A 80 -1.35 -15.31 -2.63
CA VAL A 80 0.04 -15.60 -2.22
C VAL A 80 0.95 -15.81 -3.43
N ALA A 81 0.50 -16.60 -4.42
CA ALA A 81 1.27 -16.82 -5.65
C ALA A 81 1.43 -15.52 -6.46
N SER A 82 0.37 -14.72 -6.56
CA SER A 82 0.37 -13.44 -7.29
C SER A 82 1.27 -12.40 -6.60
N MET A 83 1.28 -12.37 -5.27
CA MET A 83 2.16 -11.53 -4.47
C MET A 83 3.64 -11.90 -4.68
N SER A 84 3.96 -13.20 -4.66
CA SER A 84 5.33 -13.68 -4.95
C SER A 84 5.79 -13.21 -6.34
N GLN A 85 4.93 -13.33 -7.35
CA GLN A 85 5.23 -12.84 -8.69
C GLN A 85 5.41 -11.31 -8.73
N PHE A 86 4.56 -10.56 -8.03
CA PHE A 86 4.69 -9.11 -7.94
C PHE A 86 6.02 -8.70 -7.29
N LEU A 87 6.45 -9.38 -6.23
CA LEU A 87 7.73 -9.10 -5.56
C LEU A 87 8.92 -9.40 -6.48
N LEU A 88 8.88 -10.51 -7.22
CA LEU A 88 9.90 -10.84 -8.22
C LEU A 88 9.99 -9.75 -9.30
N MET A 89 8.86 -9.37 -9.89
CA MET A 89 8.81 -8.31 -10.90
C MET A 89 9.28 -6.96 -10.34
N THR A 90 8.93 -6.65 -9.09
CA THR A 90 9.34 -5.42 -8.41
C THR A 90 10.85 -5.42 -8.18
N SER A 91 11.44 -6.56 -7.77
CA SER A 91 12.89 -6.71 -7.63
C SER A 91 13.64 -6.50 -8.94
N ASP A 92 13.12 -7.04 -10.05
CA ASP A 92 13.69 -6.84 -11.39
C ASP A 92 13.65 -5.36 -11.78
N LEU A 93 12.53 -4.67 -11.51
CA LEU A 93 12.38 -3.24 -11.80
C LEU A 93 13.28 -2.37 -10.91
N ILE A 94 13.39 -2.68 -9.62
CA ILE A 94 14.29 -1.99 -8.69
C ILE A 94 15.72 -2.05 -9.25
N SER A 95 16.15 -3.23 -9.70
CA SER A 95 17.49 -3.42 -10.27
C SER A 95 17.74 -2.51 -11.48
N VAL A 96 16.76 -2.38 -12.39
CA VAL A 96 16.84 -1.48 -13.55
C VAL A 96 16.88 0.00 -13.14
N ILE A 97 16.12 0.38 -12.11
CA ILE A 97 16.11 1.76 -11.59
C ILE A 97 17.45 2.10 -10.94
N GLU A 98 18.04 1.17 -10.19
CA GLU A 98 19.36 1.32 -9.59
C GLU A 98 20.46 1.45 -10.65
N GLU A 99 20.41 0.66 -11.73
CA GLU A 99 21.29 0.81 -12.89
C GLU A 99 21.17 2.20 -13.56
N ALA A 100 19.96 2.77 -13.55
CA ALA A 100 19.69 4.13 -14.04
C ALA A 100 20.06 5.24 -13.05
N GLY A 101 20.65 4.91 -11.88
CA GLY A 101 21.10 5.87 -10.87
C GLY A 101 20.01 6.30 -9.88
N GLY A 102 18.91 5.55 -9.78
CA GLY A 102 18.00 5.62 -8.64
C GLY A 102 18.59 4.92 -7.41
N LYS A 103 18.08 5.24 -6.22
CA LYS A 103 18.33 4.47 -5.01
C LYS A 103 16.98 4.17 -4.38
N LEU A 104 16.69 2.90 -4.19
CA LEU A 104 15.47 2.45 -3.52
C LEU A 104 15.88 1.92 -2.16
N ASP A 105 15.76 2.76 -1.14
CA ASP A 105 16.03 2.41 0.25
C ASP A 105 14.71 2.51 1.02
N TYR A 106 14.08 1.37 1.25
CA TYR A 106 12.84 1.31 2.01
C TYR A 106 13.19 1.04 3.47
N ASP A 107 12.77 1.94 4.36
CA ASP A 107 12.98 1.77 5.79
C ASP A 107 12.20 0.55 6.34
N PHE A 108 11.08 0.21 5.71
CA PHE A 108 10.33 -1.02 5.97
C PHE A 108 9.50 -1.48 4.78
N MET A 109 9.31 -2.80 4.69
CA MET A 109 8.28 -3.43 3.85
C MET A 109 7.49 -4.40 4.72
N LYS A 110 6.16 -4.25 4.78
CA LYS A 110 5.29 -5.12 5.57
C LYS A 110 4.11 -5.68 4.77
N PHE A 111 3.69 -6.88 5.11
CA PHE A 111 2.51 -7.53 4.56
C PHE A 111 1.33 -7.37 5.53
N LEU A 112 0.24 -6.80 5.03
CA LEU A 112 -1.02 -6.68 5.76
C LEU A 112 -2.01 -7.71 5.23
N VAL A 113 -2.38 -8.69 6.06
CA VAL A 113 -3.47 -9.61 5.72
C VAL A 113 -4.80 -8.87 5.83
N THR A 114 -5.55 -8.85 4.73
CA THR A 114 -6.84 -8.18 4.61
C THR A 114 -7.98 -9.13 4.31
N ARG A 115 -9.21 -8.73 4.68
CA ARG A 115 -10.44 -9.52 4.53
C ARG A 115 -10.31 -10.93 5.12
N HIS A 116 -9.62 -11.04 6.24
CA HIS A 116 -9.44 -12.29 6.97
C HIS A 116 -10.65 -12.56 7.88
N ASP A 117 -11.21 -13.77 7.83
CA ASP A 117 -12.14 -14.29 8.83
C ASP A 117 -11.38 -15.28 9.74
N PRO A 118 -11.12 -14.93 11.01
CA PRO A 118 -10.36 -15.78 11.92
C PRO A 118 -11.14 -17.05 12.33
N ARG A 119 -12.31 -17.33 11.77
CA ARG A 119 -13.05 -18.58 11.98
C ARG A 119 -12.91 -19.55 10.80
N ASP A 120 -12.38 -19.07 9.68
CA ASP A 120 -12.16 -19.86 8.48
C ASP A 120 -10.81 -20.59 8.59
N VAL A 121 -10.86 -21.92 8.71
CA VAL A 121 -9.66 -22.76 8.93
C VAL A 121 -8.68 -22.67 7.75
N PRO A 122 -9.12 -22.81 6.48
CA PRO A 122 -8.25 -22.54 5.33
C PRO A 122 -7.57 -21.16 5.35
N GLU A 123 -8.30 -20.10 5.71
CA GLU A 123 -7.69 -18.76 5.77
C GLU A 123 -6.61 -18.70 6.88
N GLN A 124 -6.84 -19.34 8.04
CA GLN A 124 -5.83 -19.43 9.11
C GLN A 124 -4.56 -20.18 8.68
N GLU A 125 -4.70 -21.29 7.94
CA GLU A 125 -3.56 -22.06 7.43
C GLU A 125 -2.71 -21.20 6.47
N ILE A 126 -3.35 -20.40 5.62
CA ILE A 126 -2.66 -19.50 4.69
C ILE A 126 -1.98 -18.34 5.42
N VAL A 127 -2.62 -17.77 6.45
CA VAL A 127 -1.97 -16.75 7.31
C VAL A 127 -0.76 -17.35 8.03
N GLY A 128 -0.86 -18.59 8.51
CA GLY A 128 0.26 -19.34 9.08
C GLY A 128 1.42 -19.47 8.09
N LEU A 129 1.12 -19.94 6.87
CA LEU A 129 2.11 -20.04 5.80
C LEU A 129 2.78 -18.70 5.46
N LEU A 130 2.01 -17.61 5.37
CA LEU A 130 2.55 -16.27 5.13
C LEU A 130 3.53 -15.85 6.24
N ARG A 131 3.20 -16.15 7.49
CA ARG A 131 4.08 -15.87 8.64
C ARG A 131 5.31 -16.76 8.67
N ASP A 132 5.21 -18.01 8.21
CA ASP A 132 6.38 -18.88 8.09
C ASP A 132 7.33 -18.42 6.98
N LEU A 133 6.78 -17.89 5.87
CA LEU A 133 7.56 -17.44 4.72
C LEU A 133 8.20 -16.05 4.93
N PHE A 134 7.45 -15.11 5.51
CA PHE A 134 7.85 -13.71 5.62
C PHE A 134 8.10 -13.25 7.07
N ALA A 135 7.92 -14.14 8.05
CA ALA A 135 8.27 -13.92 9.46
C ALA A 135 7.76 -12.57 10.00
N GLU A 136 8.69 -11.75 10.50
CA GLU A 136 8.42 -10.45 11.11
C GLU A 136 7.94 -9.39 10.11
N ASP A 137 7.96 -9.68 8.80
CA ASP A 137 7.45 -8.79 7.78
C ASP A 137 5.94 -8.87 7.60
N VAL A 138 5.26 -9.87 8.16
CA VAL A 138 3.80 -9.89 8.23
C VAL A 138 3.32 -9.17 9.49
N LEU A 139 2.40 -8.23 9.34
CA LEU A 139 1.77 -7.58 10.49
C LEU A 139 1.02 -8.61 11.37
N GLY A 140 1.10 -8.42 12.67
CA GLY A 140 0.43 -9.25 13.66
C GLY A 140 -1.10 -9.10 13.58
N ALA A 141 -1.57 -7.86 13.43
CA ALA A 141 -2.97 -7.55 13.22
C ALA A 141 -3.41 -7.86 11.78
N THR A 142 -4.67 -8.29 11.63
CA THR A 142 -5.28 -8.56 10.32
C THR A 142 -6.57 -7.78 10.18
N ALA A 143 -6.87 -7.30 8.97
CA ALA A 143 -8.10 -6.56 8.71
C ALA A 143 -9.26 -7.52 8.47
N TRP A 144 -10.28 -7.44 9.33
CA TRP A 144 -11.38 -8.39 9.39
C TRP A 144 -12.31 -8.28 8.16
N LYS A 145 -12.78 -9.44 7.70
CA LYS A 145 -13.85 -9.55 6.69
C LYS A 145 -15.20 -9.13 7.28
N SER A 146 -15.54 -7.85 7.15
CA SER A 146 -16.75 -7.28 7.76
C SER A 146 -17.73 -6.70 6.74
N THR A 147 -19.03 -6.94 6.96
CA THR A 147 -20.11 -6.27 6.22
C THR A 147 -20.15 -4.77 6.52
N ALA A 148 -19.64 -4.32 7.68
CA ALA A 148 -19.51 -2.91 7.98
C ALA A 148 -18.52 -2.21 7.04
N ILE A 149 -17.35 -2.82 6.82
CA ILE A 149 -16.34 -2.30 5.88
C ILE A 149 -16.87 -2.33 4.45
N ALA A 150 -17.57 -3.41 4.06
CA ALA A 150 -18.19 -3.49 2.73
C ALA A 150 -19.24 -2.39 2.49
N ASN A 151 -20.11 -2.12 3.48
CA ASN A 151 -21.11 -1.05 3.40
C ASN A 151 -20.48 0.35 3.38
N ALA A 152 -19.39 0.57 4.14
CA ALA A 152 -18.63 1.81 4.11
C ALA A 152 -18.10 2.08 2.69
N GLY A 153 -17.49 1.07 2.08
CA GLY A 153 -16.97 1.15 0.71
C GLY A 153 -18.06 1.48 -0.32
N LEU A 154 -19.24 0.85 -0.22
CA LEU A 154 -20.37 1.12 -1.12
C LEU A 154 -20.89 2.56 -1.04
N THR A 155 -20.82 3.16 0.15
CA THR A 155 -21.23 4.54 0.39
C THR A 155 -20.11 5.55 0.18
N LYS A 156 -18.91 5.09 -0.22
CA LYS A 156 -17.68 5.89 -0.33
C LYS A 156 -17.33 6.61 0.98
N GLN A 157 -17.59 5.94 2.09
CA GLN A 157 -17.28 6.41 3.44
C GLN A 157 -16.23 5.49 4.05
N SER A 158 -15.42 6.03 4.95
CA SER A 158 -14.60 5.23 5.85
C SER A 158 -15.45 4.62 6.96
N LEU A 159 -14.91 3.60 7.64
CA LEU A 159 -15.56 3.00 8.81
C LEU A 159 -15.78 4.03 9.94
N TYR A 160 -14.95 5.07 10.00
CA TYR A 160 -15.05 6.16 10.97
C TYR A 160 -16.24 7.08 10.71
N GLU A 161 -16.71 7.16 9.47
CA GLU A 161 -17.82 8.03 9.05
C GLU A 161 -19.18 7.30 9.07
N LEU A 162 -19.18 5.97 9.15
CA LEU A 162 -20.41 5.20 9.26
C LEU A 162 -21.11 5.42 10.60
N SER A 163 -22.42 5.65 10.55
CA SER A 163 -23.24 5.65 11.75
C SER A 163 -23.36 4.23 12.33
N ARG A 164 -23.18 4.06 13.64
CA ARG A 164 -23.27 2.75 14.33
C ARG A 164 -24.61 2.03 14.18
N GLY A 165 -25.64 2.71 13.68
CA GLY A 165 -26.97 2.15 13.40
C GLY A 165 -27.18 1.69 11.96
N SER A 166 -26.33 2.11 11.01
CA SER A 166 -26.44 1.68 9.60
C SER A 166 -26.04 0.21 9.41
N VAL A 167 -25.24 -0.30 10.35
CA VAL A 167 -24.81 -1.69 10.43
C VAL A 167 -25.00 -2.18 11.86
N GLY A 168 -25.20 -3.49 12.07
CA GLY A 168 -25.39 -4.02 13.41
C GLY A 168 -24.24 -3.62 14.35
N ARG A 169 -24.57 -3.11 15.55
CA ARG A 169 -23.59 -2.52 16.50
C ARG A 169 -22.40 -3.45 16.77
N SER A 170 -22.66 -4.74 17.01
CA SER A 170 -21.61 -5.72 17.27
C SER A 170 -20.68 -5.96 16.08
N VAL A 171 -21.18 -5.81 14.86
CA VAL A 171 -20.38 -5.91 13.63
C VAL A 171 -19.54 -4.66 13.43
N TYR A 172 -20.11 -3.48 13.71
CA TYR A 172 -19.36 -2.22 13.69
C TYR A 172 -18.21 -2.24 14.70
N ASP A 173 -18.50 -2.58 15.95
CA ASP A 173 -17.51 -2.53 17.04
C ASP A 173 -16.35 -3.51 16.75
N ARG A 174 -16.65 -4.72 16.26
CA ARG A 174 -15.62 -5.69 15.83
C ARG A 174 -14.79 -5.22 14.64
N ALA A 175 -15.44 -4.58 13.65
CA ALA A 175 -14.72 -4.02 12.51
C ALA A 175 -13.79 -2.89 12.95
N MET A 176 -14.26 -2.05 13.86
CA MET A 176 -13.48 -0.93 14.39
C MET A 176 -12.29 -1.44 15.21
N GLU A 177 -12.49 -2.45 16.06
CA GLU A 177 -11.42 -3.09 16.83
C GLU A 177 -10.33 -3.66 15.91
N SER A 178 -10.71 -4.38 14.87
CA SER A 178 -9.76 -4.95 13.90
C SER A 178 -8.97 -3.88 13.14
N ILE A 179 -9.63 -2.84 12.61
CA ILE A 179 -8.96 -1.77 11.88
C ILE A 179 -8.09 -0.91 12.81
N SER A 180 -8.53 -0.68 14.04
CA SER A 180 -7.74 0.04 15.05
C SER A 180 -6.46 -0.72 15.38
N GLY A 181 -6.54 -2.05 15.56
CA GLY A 181 -5.34 -2.87 15.80
C GLY A 181 -4.33 -2.81 14.65
N VAL A 182 -4.79 -2.83 13.40
CA VAL A 182 -3.92 -2.64 12.23
C VAL A 182 -3.29 -1.24 12.23
N ASN A 183 -4.09 -0.20 12.47
CA ASN A 183 -3.62 1.18 12.47
C ASN A 183 -2.60 1.44 13.59
N ASP A 184 -2.84 0.91 14.79
CA ASP A 184 -1.93 1.05 15.93
C ASP A 184 -0.58 0.40 15.63
N GLU A 185 -0.58 -0.77 14.98
CA GLU A 185 0.65 -1.45 14.58
C GLU A 185 1.43 -0.66 13.51
N VAL A 186 0.74 -0.13 12.50
CA VAL A 186 1.35 0.70 11.44
C VAL A 186 1.89 2.01 11.99
N ILE A 187 1.13 2.71 12.84
CA ILE A 187 1.59 3.94 13.49
C ILE A 187 2.78 3.65 14.41
N GLY A 188 2.74 2.54 15.14
CA GLY A 188 3.85 2.10 15.99
C GLY A 188 5.11 1.80 15.19
N LEU A 189 4.98 1.20 13.99
CA LEU A 189 6.08 0.98 13.07
C LEU A 189 6.67 2.29 12.55
N ILE A 190 5.81 3.18 12.05
CA ILE A 190 6.21 4.51 11.55
C ILE A 190 6.99 5.29 12.62
N ARG A 191 6.46 5.37 13.84
CA ARG A 191 7.12 6.07 14.95
C ARG A 191 8.50 5.48 15.28
N ARG A 192 8.61 4.15 15.27
CA ARG A 192 9.85 3.44 15.59
C ARG A 192 10.92 3.67 14.52
N VAL A 193 10.53 3.60 13.25
CA VAL A 193 11.45 3.63 12.13
C VAL A 193 11.85 5.06 11.77
N TRP A 194 10.89 6.00 11.74
CA TRP A 194 11.16 7.39 11.38
C TRP A 194 11.53 8.28 12.57
N GLY A 195 11.50 7.75 13.80
CA GLY A 195 11.86 8.49 15.02
C GLY A 195 10.94 9.68 15.32
N ARG A 196 9.75 9.73 14.69
CA ARG A 196 8.73 10.77 14.92
C ARG A 196 7.89 10.37 16.13
N THR A 197 7.76 11.24 17.13
CA THR A 197 6.98 10.98 18.37
C THR A 197 5.68 11.76 18.35
#